data_AF-A0AAV9EXP3-F1
#
_entry.id   AF-A0AAV9EXP3-F1
#
_cell.length_a   1.000
_cell.length_b   1.000
_cell.length_c   1.000
_cell.angle_alpha   90.00
_cell.angle_beta   90.00
_cell.angle_gamma   90.00
#
_symmetry.space_group_name_H-M   'P 1'
#
loop_
_entity.id
_entity.type
_entity.pdbx_description
1 polymer ?
#
loop_
_entity_poly.entity_id
_entity_poly.type
_entity_poly.pdbx_seq_one_letter_code
_entity_poly.pdbx_strand_id
1 'polypeptide(L)'
;MVYGIKDRNNRSAIMLPYTFLPTMAAVHLREAADKIRRLLGEYDAIHVRRGDKIKTRKDRFGVVRTLHPCLDRDMRPEFIQRRISQWIPPGRTLFIASNERSPGFFSPLATKYKLAYSSNYSFILDYVVKNNYQLFMIERLILFSAKTFVRTFKEDETALSLTDERRIPRCGRYLFTPSKERKAEIVLLKNTL
;
A
#
# COMPACT_ATOMS: atom_id res chain seq x y z
N MET A 1 -6.65 30.34 -17.29
CA MET A 1 -5.71 30.07 -16.16
C MET A 1 -6.48 30.28 -14.88
N VAL A 2 -6.68 29.23 -14.05
CA VAL A 2 -7.27 29.39 -12.72
C VAL A 2 -6.23 28.94 -11.70
N TYR A 3 -5.59 29.90 -11.05
CA TYR A 3 -4.72 29.68 -9.91
C TYR A 3 -5.60 29.47 -8.67
N GLY A 4 -5.69 28.23 -8.20
CA GLY A 4 -6.40 27.89 -6.97
C GLY A 4 -5.52 28.13 -5.74
N ILE A 5 -5.93 29.11 -4.92
CA ILE A 5 -5.34 29.42 -3.61
C ILE A 5 -5.44 28.18 -2.71
N LYS A 6 -4.29 27.71 -2.23
CA LYS A 6 -4.16 26.47 -1.46
C LYS A 6 -4.31 26.78 0.03
N ASP A 7 -5.49 26.54 0.56
CA ASP A 7 -5.75 26.56 2.01
C ASP A 7 -4.82 25.57 2.71
N ARG A 8 -3.91 26.08 3.56
CA ARG A 8 -2.84 25.29 4.20
C ARG A 8 -3.33 24.39 5.33
N ASN A 9 -4.60 24.51 5.75
CA ASN A 9 -5.19 23.74 6.85
C ASN A 9 -6.05 22.54 6.42
N ASN A 10 -6.32 22.36 5.11
CA ASN A 10 -7.05 21.19 4.63
C ASN A 10 -6.08 20.04 4.31
N ARG A 11 -5.87 19.13 5.27
CA ARG A 11 -5.00 17.95 5.10
C ARG A 11 -5.63 16.83 4.26
N SER A 12 -6.67 17.11 3.48
CA SER A 12 -7.10 16.22 2.39
C SER A 12 -6.19 16.47 1.19
N ALA A 13 -5.00 15.89 1.21
CA ALA A 13 -4.33 15.58 -0.04
C ALA A 13 -5.27 14.62 -0.80
N ILE A 14 -6.17 15.18 -1.62
CA ILE A 14 -7.03 14.42 -2.51
C ILE A 14 -6.06 13.71 -3.44
N MET A 15 -5.86 12.41 -3.21
CA MET A 15 -5.03 11.60 -4.07
C MET A 15 -5.64 11.71 -5.47
N LEU A 16 -4.87 12.26 -6.43
CA LEU A 16 -5.36 12.37 -7.80
C LEU A 16 -5.82 10.98 -8.27
N PRO A 17 -7.02 10.88 -8.86
CA PRO A 17 -7.52 9.62 -9.38
C PRO A 17 -6.54 9.05 -10.41
N TYR A 18 -6.44 7.72 -10.45
CA TYR A 18 -5.42 7.03 -11.26
C TYR A 18 -5.50 7.36 -12.76
N THR A 19 -6.66 7.80 -13.24
CA THR A 19 -6.92 8.19 -14.63
C THR A 19 -6.08 9.38 -15.12
N PHE A 20 -5.65 10.29 -14.23
CA PHE A 20 -4.90 11.50 -14.62
C PHE A 20 -3.37 11.33 -14.64
N LEU A 21 -2.85 10.19 -14.17
CA LEU A 21 -1.41 10.01 -14.00
C LEU A 21 -0.62 9.90 -15.31
N PRO A 22 -1.10 9.19 -16.37
CA PRO A 22 -0.33 9.03 -17.60
C PRO A 22 -0.11 10.34 -18.37
N THR A 23 -0.98 11.33 -18.20
CA THR A 23 -0.89 12.62 -18.87
C THR A 23 -0.08 13.65 -18.08
N MET A 24 0.02 13.50 -16.76
CA MET A 24 0.75 14.43 -15.88
C MET A 24 2.17 13.98 -15.51
N ALA A 25 2.53 12.72 -15.72
CA ALA A 25 3.86 12.21 -15.40
C ALA A 25 4.92 12.75 -16.37
N ALA A 26 6.11 13.04 -15.84
CA ALA A 26 7.25 13.49 -16.65
C ALA A 26 7.60 12.46 -17.73
N VAL A 27 7.99 12.94 -18.92
CA VAL A 27 8.24 12.11 -20.12
C VAL A 27 9.19 10.95 -19.82
N HIS A 28 10.33 11.22 -19.18
CA HIS A 28 11.32 10.20 -18.84
C HIS A 28 10.79 9.09 -17.93
N LEU A 29 9.87 9.41 -17.00
CA LEU A 29 9.24 8.40 -16.13
C LEU A 29 8.26 7.52 -16.91
N ARG A 30 7.55 8.10 -17.88
CA ARG A 30 6.65 7.37 -18.77
C ARG A 30 7.41 6.42 -19.67
N GLU A 31 8.50 6.88 -20.28
CA GLU A 31 9.37 6.05 -21.10
C GLU A 31 9.99 4.89 -20.31
N ALA A 32 10.42 5.13 -19.07
CA ALA A 32 10.93 4.08 -18.19
C ALA A 32 9.85 3.04 -17.86
N ALA A 33 8.64 3.50 -17.48
CA ALA A 33 7.50 2.62 -17.23
C ALA A 33 7.11 1.81 -18.47
N ASP A 34 7.14 2.42 -19.66
CA ASP A 34 6.85 1.77 -20.93
C ASP A 34 7.85 0.67 -21.27
N LYS A 35 9.16 0.91 -21.04
CA LYS A 35 10.19 -0.11 -21.21
C LYS A 35 9.95 -1.29 -20.29
N ILE A 36 9.67 -1.06 -19.01
CA ILE A 36 9.39 -2.11 -18.03
C ILE A 36 8.13 -2.89 -18.41
N ARG A 37 7.07 -2.20 -18.83
CA ARG A 37 5.82 -2.80 -19.30
C ARG A 37 6.05 -3.75 -20.47
N ARG A 38 6.85 -3.35 -21.46
CA ARG A 38 7.18 -4.21 -22.61
C ARG A 38 7.92 -5.47 -22.19
N LEU A 39 8.79 -5.38 -21.18
CA LEU A 39 9.50 -6.53 -20.63
C LEU A 39 8.59 -7.45 -19.81
N LEU A 40 7.59 -6.90 -19.12
CA LEU A 40 6.60 -7.67 -18.35
C LEU A 40 5.62 -8.43 -19.26
N GLY A 41 5.30 -7.89 -20.44
CA GLY A 41 4.31 -8.47 -21.36
C GLY A 41 2.88 -8.30 -20.82
N GLU A 42 2.10 -9.39 -20.79
CA GLU A 42 0.78 -9.40 -20.16
C GLU A 42 0.92 -9.76 -18.67
N TYR A 43 0.51 -8.85 -17.79
CA TYR A 43 0.62 -9.01 -16.34
C TYR A 43 -0.59 -8.47 -15.60
N ASP A 44 -0.74 -8.94 -14.37
CA ASP A 44 -1.64 -8.39 -13.36
C ASP A 44 -0.80 -7.74 -12.26
N ALA A 45 -1.41 -6.84 -11.50
CA ALA A 45 -0.68 -6.06 -10.51
C ALA A 45 -1.41 -5.94 -9.19
N ILE A 46 -0.63 -6.00 -8.10
CA ILE A 46 -1.10 -5.73 -6.74
C ILE A 46 -0.31 -4.58 -6.13
N HIS A 47 -1.02 -3.69 -5.45
CA HIS A 47 -0.42 -2.67 -4.61
C HIS A 47 -0.66 -3.00 -3.14
N VAL A 48 0.43 -3.22 -2.40
CA VAL A 48 0.43 -3.62 -0.99
C VAL A 48 1.07 -2.54 -0.13
N ARG A 49 0.24 -1.79 0.59
CA ARG A 49 0.64 -0.75 1.53
C ARG A 49 0.61 -1.26 2.97
N ARG A 50 1.75 -1.77 3.43
CA ARG A 50 1.91 -2.44 4.74
C ARG A 50 2.89 -1.71 5.66
N GLY A 51 4.10 -1.40 5.18
CA GLY A 51 5.23 -0.99 6.01
C GLY A 51 5.05 0.31 6.82
N ASP A 52 4.22 1.25 6.36
CA ASP A 52 3.88 2.47 7.10
C ASP A 52 2.66 2.31 8.02
N LYS A 53 1.81 1.31 7.74
CA LYS A 53 0.53 1.09 8.43
C LYS A 53 0.65 0.13 9.60
N ILE A 54 1.53 -0.85 9.51
CA ILE A 54 1.74 -1.83 10.57
C ILE A 54 2.69 -1.25 11.61
N LYS A 55 2.09 -0.78 12.71
CA LYS A 55 2.79 -0.31 13.89
C LYS A 55 2.56 -1.28 15.02
N THR A 56 3.60 -1.58 15.79
CA THR A 56 3.52 -2.43 16.97
C THR A 56 3.54 -1.58 18.24
N ARG A 57 2.78 -1.99 19.26
CA ARG A 57 2.78 -1.37 20.59
C ARG A 57 2.65 -2.46 21.64
N LYS A 58 3.33 -2.29 22.78
CA LYS A 58 3.09 -3.12 23.97
C LYS A 58 1.67 -2.87 24.49
N ASP A 59 0.93 -3.95 24.72
CA ASP A 59 -0.37 -3.89 25.39
C ASP A 59 -0.21 -3.71 26.90
N ARG A 60 -1.33 -3.79 27.63
CA ARG A 60 -1.38 -3.59 29.08
C ARG A 60 -0.65 -4.69 29.87
N PHE A 61 -0.38 -5.83 29.22
CA PHE A 61 0.32 -6.99 29.78
C PHE A 61 1.78 -7.07 29.29
N GLY A 62 2.27 -6.02 28.61
CA GLY A 62 3.63 -5.97 28.08
C GLY A 62 3.83 -6.72 26.75
N VAL A 63 2.78 -7.35 26.19
CA VAL A 63 2.85 -8.12 24.94
C VAL A 63 2.84 -7.18 23.75
N VAL A 64 3.81 -7.33 22.85
CA VAL A 64 3.88 -6.53 21.62
C VAL A 64 2.80 -6.99 20.65
N ARG A 65 1.85 -6.11 20.34
CA ARG A 65 0.76 -6.38 19.39
C ARG A 65 0.73 -5.33 18.29
N THR A 66 0.27 -5.73 17.10
CA THR A 66 0.01 -4.80 16.00
C THR A 66 -1.19 -3.91 16.32
N LEU A 67 -1.09 -2.63 15.99
CA LEU A 67 -2.14 -1.63 16.22
C LEU A 67 -3.37 -1.85 15.33
N HIS A 68 -3.17 -2.48 14.17
CA HIS A 68 -4.20 -2.90 13.21
C HIS A 68 -4.08 -4.40 12.91
N PRO A 69 -4.49 -5.29 13.84
CA PRO A 69 -4.31 -6.73 13.69
C PRO A 69 -5.08 -7.31 12.50
N CYS A 70 -6.23 -6.74 12.15
CA CYS A 70 -7.05 -7.22 11.03
C CYS A 70 -6.40 -6.85 9.68
N LEU A 71 -5.81 -5.66 9.58
CA LEU A 71 -4.98 -5.28 8.43
C LEU A 71 -3.74 -6.18 8.31
N ASP A 72 -3.04 -6.47 9.42
CA ASP A 72 -1.89 -7.37 9.38
C ASP A 72 -2.28 -8.76 8.89
N ARG A 73 -3.39 -9.31 9.38
CA ARG A 73 -3.91 -10.62 8.97
C ARG A 73 -4.25 -10.67 7.48
N ASP A 74 -5.01 -9.69 6.99
CA ASP A 74 -5.51 -9.70 5.62
C ASP A 74 -4.38 -9.45 4.60
N MET A 75 -3.30 -8.78 5.02
CA MET A 75 -2.12 -8.51 4.20
C MET A 75 -1.03 -9.59 4.30
N ARG A 76 -1.31 -10.73 4.95
CA ARG A 76 -0.39 -11.88 4.91
C ARG A 76 -0.44 -12.57 3.54
N PRO A 77 0.68 -13.15 3.07
CA PRO A 77 0.74 -13.77 1.75
C PRO A 77 -0.36 -14.80 1.49
N GLU A 78 -0.73 -15.60 2.49
CA GLU A 78 -1.74 -16.67 2.37
C GLU A 78 -3.16 -16.11 2.21
N PHE A 79 -3.43 -14.95 2.81
CA PHE A 79 -4.71 -14.26 2.67
C PHE A 79 -4.77 -13.49 1.35
N ILE A 80 -3.68 -12.80 0.99
CA ILE A 80 -3.53 -12.16 -0.32
C ILE A 80 -3.76 -13.18 -1.42
N GLN A 81 -3.11 -14.34 -1.36
CA GLN A 81 -3.24 -15.42 -2.34
C GLN A 81 -4.68 -15.89 -2.52
N ARG A 82 -5.40 -16.14 -1.41
CA ARG A 82 -6.81 -16.55 -1.43
C ARG A 82 -7.73 -15.47 -2.00
N ARG A 83 -7.40 -14.20 -1.74
CA ARG A 83 -8.18 -13.07 -2.22
C ARG A 83 -7.98 -12.86 -3.72
N ILE A 84 -6.74 -12.81 -4.18
CA ILE A 84 -6.42 -12.57 -5.59
C ILE A 84 -6.82 -13.73 -6.49
N SER A 85 -6.90 -14.97 -5.98
CA SER A 85 -7.31 -16.14 -6.79
C SER A 85 -8.74 -16.05 -7.32
N GLN A 86 -9.56 -15.12 -6.81
CA GLN A 86 -10.91 -14.85 -7.34
C GLN A 86 -10.89 -14.09 -8.67
N TRP A 87 -9.81 -13.35 -8.95
CA TRP A 87 -9.70 -12.46 -10.10
C TRP A 87 -8.54 -12.83 -11.03
N ILE A 88 -7.41 -13.27 -10.45
CA ILE A 88 -6.18 -13.57 -11.16
C ILE A 88 -5.96 -15.08 -11.14
N PRO A 89 -6.07 -15.77 -12.29
CA PRO A 89 -5.84 -17.20 -12.36
C PRO A 89 -4.34 -17.52 -12.11
N PRO A 90 -4.04 -18.72 -11.57
CA PRO A 90 -2.67 -19.14 -11.29
C PRO A 90 -1.84 -19.23 -12.58
N GLY A 91 -0.52 -19.08 -12.45
CA GLY A 91 0.46 -19.14 -13.54
C GLY A 91 0.73 -17.79 -14.23
N ARG A 92 -0.06 -16.76 -13.94
CA ARG A 92 0.12 -15.41 -14.51
C ARG A 92 1.25 -14.63 -13.84
N THR A 93 1.77 -13.65 -14.57
CA THR A 93 2.77 -12.69 -14.07
C THR A 93 2.08 -11.69 -13.14
N LEU A 94 2.57 -11.59 -11.91
CA LEU A 94 2.04 -10.72 -10.88
C LEU A 94 3.10 -9.69 -10.49
N PHE A 95 2.88 -8.45 -10.90
CA PHE A 95 3.71 -7.31 -10.49
C PHE A 95 3.30 -6.84 -9.09
N ILE A 96 4.26 -6.79 -8.17
CA ILE A 96 4.02 -6.41 -6.77
C ILE A 96 4.70 -5.07 -6.49
N ALA A 97 3.88 -4.04 -6.29
CA ALA A 97 4.33 -2.75 -5.74
C ALA A 97 4.05 -2.72 -4.24
N SER A 98 5.10 -2.71 -3.43
CA SER A 98 4.94 -2.72 -1.97
C SER A 98 5.98 -1.88 -1.25
N ASN A 99 5.58 -1.32 -0.11
CA ASN A 99 6.49 -0.69 0.85
C ASN A 99 6.85 -1.62 2.03
N GLU A 100 6.71 -2.93 1.85
CA GLU A 100 7.13 -3.93 2.82
C GLU A 100 8.65 -3.91 3.03
N ARG A 101 9.08 -4.05 4.28
CA ARG A 101 10.50 -4.00 4.66
C ARG A 101 11.14 -5.37 4.76
N SER A 102 10.36 -6.41 5.05
CA SER A 102 10.91 -7.77 5.15
C SER A 102 11.20 -8.33 3.76
N PRO A 103 12.47 -8.67 3.46
CA PRO A 103 12.80 -9.32 2.20
C PRO A 103 12.12 -10.69 2.14
N GLY A 104 11.65 -11.08 0.94
CA GLY A 104 11.01 -12.37 0.74
C GLY A 104 9.63 -12.52 1.38
N PHE A 105 9.01 -11.46 1.91
CA PHE A 105 7.68 -11.53 2.51
C PHE A 105 6.64 -12.15 1.58
N PHE A 106 6.71 -11.83 0.29
CA PHE A 106 5.77 -12.33 -0.72
C PHE A 106 6.19 -13.66 -1.35
N SER A 107 7.26 -14.30 -0.88
CA SER A 107 7.73 -15.58 -1.42
C SER A 107 6.66 -16.68 -1.48
N PRO A 108 5.69 -16.79 -0.56
CA PRO A 108 4.65 -17.83 -0.68
C PRO A 108 3.78 -17.69 -1.93
N LEU A 109 3.64 -16.47 -2.48
CA LEU A 109 2.89 -16.21 -3.71
C LEU A 109 3.56 -16.82 -4.95
N ALA A 110 4.88 -17.03 -4.91
CA ALA A 110 5.65 -17.60 -6.02
C ALA A 110 5.21 -19.03 -6.37
N THR A 111 4.58 -19.73 -5.43
CA THR A 111 4.00 -21.07 -5.63
C THR A 111 2.91 -21.07 -6.70
N LYS A 112 2.15 -19.98 -6.85
CA LYS A 112 1.03 -19.89 -7.79
C LYS A 112 1.22 -18.85 -8.89
N TYR A 113 2.10 -17.88 -8.71
CA TYR A 113 2.24 -16.74 -9.62
C TYR A 113 3.71 -16.48 -9.95
N LYS A 114 3.97 -15.96 -11.15
CA LYS A 114 5.32 -15.49 -11.53
C LYS A 114 5.50 -14.08 -10.97
N LEU A 115 6.29 -13.94 -9.92
CA LEU A 115 6.44 -12.65 -9.22
C LEU A 115 7.39 -11.73 -9.96
N ALA A 116 6.97 -10.47 -10.12
CA ALA A 116 7.81 -9.40 -10.65
C ALA A 116 7.80 -8.21 -9.69
N TYR A 117 8.98 -7.63 -9.49
CA TYR A 117 9.21 -6.48 -8.62
C TYR A 117 9.94 -5.37 -9.38
N SER A 118 9.81 -4.14 -8.89
CA SER A 118 10.58 -2.99 -9.40
C SER A 118 12.09 -3.26 -9.37
N SER A 119 12.57 -3.96 -8.34
CA SER A 119 13.99 -4.32 -8.19
C SER A 119 14.53 -5.22 -9.31
N ASN A 120 13.67 -5.98 -10.01
CA ASN A 120 14.10 -6.78 -11.17
C ASN A 120 14.50 -5.92 -12.38
N TYR A 121 14.14 -4.63 -12.36
CA TYR A 121 14.38 -3.68 -13.45
C TYR A 121 15.30 -2.53 -13.02
N SER A 122 16.18 -2.77 -12.04
CA SER A 122 17.15 -1.77 -11.54
C SER A 122 17.98 -1.16 -12.68
N PHE A 123 18.38 -1.95 -13.68
CA PHE A 123 19.10 -1.47 -14.86
C PHE A 123 18.36 -0.41 -15.70
N ILE A 124 17.04 -0.25 -15.55
CA ILE A 124 16.27 0.86 -16.13
C ILE A 124 16.07 1.95 -15.08
N LEU A 125 15.72 1.55 -13.86
CA LEU A 125 15.33 2.46 -12.80
C LEU A 125 16.50 3.30 -12.28
N ASP A 126 17.68 2.72 -12.13
CA ASP A 126 18.85 3.38 -11.52
C ASP A 126 19.30 4.62 -12.31
N TYR A 127 19.10 4.63 -13.62
CA TYR A 127 19.42 5.79 -14.48
C TYR A 127 18.36 6.91 -14.41
N VAL A 128 17.13 6.58 -14.04
CA VAL A 128 15.97 7.48 -14.15
C VAL A 128 15.53 7.98 -12.77
N VAL A 129 15.60 7.13 -11.76
CA VAL A 129 15.14 7.35 -10.40
C VAL A 129 16.25 8.01 -9.58
N LYS A 130 16.01 9.26 -9.19
CA LYS A 130 16.85 10.03 -8.25
C LYS A 130 16.24 10.12 -6.86
N ASN A 131 14.93 9.89 -6.75
CA ASN A 131 14.21 9.94 -5.47
C ASN A 131 13.10 8.89 -5.38
N ASN A 132 12.67 8.60 -4.14
CA ASN A 132 11.61 7.62 -3.88
C ASN A 132 10.26 8.01 -4.50
N TYR A 133 10.03 9.30 -4.75
CA TYR A 133 8.80 9.76 -5.41
C TYR A 133 8.76 9.38 -6.88
N GLN A 134 9.90 9.43 -7.59
CA GLN A 134 10.01 9.01 -8.98
C GLN A 134 9.81 7.51 -9.11
N LEU A 135 10.40 6.72 -8.21
CA LEU A 135 10.14 5.28 -8.13
C LEU A 135 8.65 5.01 -7.93
N PHE A 136 8.05 5.67 -6.94
CA PHE A 136 6.62 5.55 -6.67
C PHE A 136 5.77 5.94 -7.88
N MET A 137 6.15 6.97 -8.62
CA MET A 137 5.43 7.38 -9.84
C MET A 137 5.54 6.34 -10.95
N ILE A 138 6.72 5.75 -11.18
CA ILE A 138 6.92 4.70 -12.18
C ILE A 138 6.11 3.45 -11.81
N GLU A 139 6.19 3.01 -10.56
CA GLU A 139 5.38 1.89 -10.05
C GLU A 139 3.89 2.15 -10.29
N ARG A 140 3.43 3.38 -10.03
CA ARG A 140 2.03 3.75 -10.24
C ARG A 140 1.60 3.69 -11.71
N LEU A 141 2.49 4.04 -12.65
CA LEU A 141 2.23 3.91 -14.09
C LEU A 141 2.17 2.44 -14.52
N ILE A 142 3.04 1.59 -13.97
CA ILE A 142 3.05 0.14 -14.23
C ILE A 142 1.78 -0.49 -13.68
N LEU A 143 1.39 -0.17 -12.44
CA LEU A 143 0.16 -0.65 -11.80
C LEU A 143 -1.08 -0.29 -12.62
N PHE A 144 -1.16 0.94 -13.11
CA PHE A 144 -2.31 1.41 -13.90
C PHE A 144 -2.44 0.72 -15.27
N SER A 145 -1.31 0.28 -15.83
CA SER A 145 -1.29 -0.40 -17.13
C SER A 145 -1.55 -1.91 -17.05
N ALA A 146 -1.74 -2.46 -15.84
CA ALA A 146 -2.00 -3.88 -15.65
C ALA A 146 -3.41 -4.27 -16.12
N LYS A 147 -3.60 -5.53 -16.51
CA LYS A 147 -4.91 -6.06 -16.90
C LYS A 147 -5.88 -6.05 -15.72
N THR A 148 -5.43 -6.62 -14.61
CA THR A 148 -6.15 -6.61 -13.33
C THR A 148 -5.30 -5.87 -12.31
N PHE A 149 -5.86 -4.82 -11.72
CA PHE A 149 -5.20 -4.04 -10.68
C PHE A 149 -5.95 -4.16 -9.35
N VAL A 150 -5.29 -4.75 -8.35
CA VAL A 150 -5.83 -4.92 -7.00
C VAL A 150 -5.11 -3.99 -6.02
N ARG A 151 -5.87 -3.15 -5.33
CA ARG A 151 -5.35 -2.18 -4.36
C ARG A 151 -5.37 -2.75 -2.95
N THR A 152 -4.66 -2.11 -2.03
CA THR A 152 -4.76 -2.45 -0.61
C THR A 152 -6.15 -2.13 -0.08
N PHE A 153 -6.57 -0.86 -0.21
CA PHE A 153 -7.84 -0.36 0.29
C PHE A 153 -8.86 -0.17 -0.83
N LYS A 154 -10.14 -0.26 -0.48
CA LYS A 154 -11.23 0.04 -1.40
C LYS A 154 -11.40 1.55 -1.55
N GLU A 155 -10.93 2.10 -2.66
CA GLU A 155 -11.09 3.53 -3.00
C GLU A 155 -12.47 3.79 -3.61
N ASP A 156 -12.87 2.97 -4.59
CA ASP A 156 -14.13 3.08 -5.33
C ASP A 156 -14.93 1.77 -5.26
N GLU A 157 -16.22 1.80 -5.58
CA GLU A 157 -17.09 0.61 -5.52
C GLU A 157 -16.72 -0.47 -6.53
N THR A 158 -16.18 -0.06 -7.67
CA THR A 158 -15.72 -0.92 -8.77
C THR A 158 -14.27 -1.37 -8.64
N ALA A 159 -13.51 -0.79 -7.69
CA ALA A 159 -12.09 -1.08 -7.54
C ALA A 159 -11.87 -2.39 -6.77
N LEU A 160 -11.02 -3.27 -7.32
CA LEU A 160 -10.60 -4.50 -6.65
C LEU A 160 -9.67 -4.17 -5.48
N SER A 161 -9.91 -4.81 -4.34
CA SER A 161 -9.18 -4.52 -3.10
C SER A 161 -8.87 -5.78 -2.29
N LEU A 162 -7.70 -5.78 -1.66
CA LEU A 162 -7.25 -6.85 -0.75
C LEU A 162 -8.03 -6.84 0.56
N THR A 163 -8.41 -5.65 1.04
CA THR A 163 -9.25 -5.48 2.22
C THR A 163 -10.61 -4.90 1.83
N ASP A 164 -11.68 -5.40 2.44
CA ASP A 164 -13.04 -4.89 2.24
C ASP A 164 -13.26 -3.47 2.84
N GLU A 165 -12.29 -2.95 3.60
CA GLU A 165 -12.40 -1.68 4.28
C GLU A 165 -11.97 -0.48 3.40
N ARG A 166 -12.75 0.60 3.48
CA ARG A 166 -12.48 1.87 2.78
C ARG A 166 -11.30 2.65 3.38
N ARG A 167 -10.95 2.43 4.66
CA ARG A 167 -9.83 3.05 5.40
C ARG A 167 -9.36 2.13 6.53
N ILE A 168 -8.15 2.37 7.04
CA ILE A 168 -7.49 1.67 8.16
C ILE A 168 -8.50 1.12 9.20
N PRO A 169 -8.43 -0.18 9.57
CA PRO A 169 -9.41 -0.80 10.44
C PRO A 169 -9.56 -0.11 11.78
N ARG A 170 -10.83 0.05 12.23
CA ARG A 170 -11.16 0.23 13.65
C ARG A 170 -10.99 -1.06 14.46
N CYS A 171 -10.58 -2.15 13.82
CA CYS A 171 -10.23 -3.41 14.45
C CYS A 171 -9.04 -3.15 15.41
N GLY A 172 -9.31 -3.07 16.72
CA GLY A 172 -8.28 -2.90 17.76
C GLY A 172 -8.40 -1.70 18.68
N ARG A 173 -9.40 -0.79 18.54
CA ARG A 173 -9.56 0.33 19.50
C ARG A 173 -9.63 -0.13 20.96
N TYR A 174 -10.16 -1.32 21.21
CA TYR A 174 -10.38 -1.82 22.58
C TYR A 174 -9.14 -2.40 23.27
N LEU A 175 -8.07 -2.74 22.54
CA LEU A 175 -6.89 -3.37 23.14
C LEU A 175 -5.99 -2.36 23.88
N PHE A 176 -6.06 -1.07 23.49
CA PHE A 176 -5.11 -0.05 23.96
C PHE A 176 -5.74 1.18 24.64
N THR A 177 -7.06 1.27 24.78
CA THR A 177 -7.71 2.38 25.49
C THR A 177 -7.71 2.16 27.00
N PRO A 178 -7.10 3.03 27.83
CA PRO A 178 -7.29 2.96 29.27
C PRO A 178 -8.78 3.13 29.60
N SER A 179 -9.26 2.43 30.65
CA SER A 179 -10.63 2.61 31.17
C SER A 179 -10.88 4.09 31.48
N LYS A 180 -12.13 4.55 31.38
CA LYS A 180 -12.49 5.95 31.66
C LYS A 180 -12.01 6.39 33.06
N GLU A 181 -12.00 5.47 34.02
CA GLU A 181 -11.53 5.67 35.39
C GLU A 181 -10.03 6.01 35.46
N ARG A 182 -9.16 5.29 34.75
CA ARG A 182 -7.71 5.59 34.74
C ARG A 182 -7.33 6.86 33.99
N LYS A 183 -8.19 7.36 33.07
CA LYS A 183 -7.95 8.66 32.44
C LYS A 183 -8.12 9.81 33.45
N ALA A 184 -9.08 9.70 34.36
CA ALA A 184 -9.27 10.68 35.43
C ALA A 184 -8.07 10.65 36.41
N GLU A 185 -7.59 9.45 36.74
CA GLU A 185 -6.44 9.24 37.63
C GLU A 185 -5.12 9.80 37.06
N ILE A 186 -4.86 9.60 35.76
CA ILE A 186 -3.69 10.17 35.07
C ILE A 186 -3.78 11.71 34.94
N VAL A 187 -4.99 12.27 34.85
CA VAL A 187 -5.19 13.73 34.83
C VAL A 187 -4.97 14.32 36.22
N LEU A 188 -5.43 13.65 37.29
CA LEU A 188 -5.19 14.08 38.67
C LEU A 188 -3.71 14.07 39.05
N LEU A 189 -2.98 13.01 38.68
CA LEU A 189 -1.54 12.87 38.95
C LEU A 189 -0.66 13.87 38.19
N LYS A 190 -1.17 14.46 37.10
CA LYS A 190 -0.46 15.50 36.33
C LYS A 190 -0.72 16.92 36.81
N ASN A 191 -1.72 17.12 37.66
CA ASN A 191 -2.07 18.42 38.24
C ASN A 191 -1.54 18.58 39.68
N THR A 192 -0.73 17.64 40.15
CA THR A 192 -0.13 17.62 41.50
C THR A 192 1.41 17.69 41.48
N LEU A 193 2.00 18.01 40.33
CA LEU A 193 3.39 18.43 40.14
C LEU A 193 3.39 19.80 39.45
#